data_AF-A0A485L188-F1
#
_entry.id   AF-A0A485L188-F1
#
_cell.length_a   1.000
_cell.length_b   1.000
_cell.length_c   1.000
_cell.angle_alpha   90.00
_cell.angle_beta   90.00
_cell.angle_gamma   90.00
#
_symmetry.space_group_name_H-M   'P 1'
#
loop_
_entity.id
_entity.type
_entity.pdbx_description
1 polymer ?
#
loop_
_entity_poly.entity_id
_entity_poly.type
_entity_poly.pdbx_seq_one_letter_code
_entity_poly.pdbx_strand_id
1 'polypeptide(L)'
;MSDEKKQVPTIDEAKTEWRTGRLTWSNQAENKVKQELNAIALANCRDKTAAFVECSKEHGMMVVFKCREQNRILNECLHEYTSKEALEALKANKMNEIPVVVKQVPVKKYFEQ
;
A
#
# COMPACT_ATOMS: atom_id res chain seq x y z
N MET A 1 18.65 9.29 -37.47
CA MET A 1 19.24 9.15 -36.13
C MET A 1 18.50 8.03 -35.44
N SER A 2 19.24 6.95 -35.26
CA SER A 2 18.95 5.63 -34.69
C SER A 2 17.65 5.43 -33.89
N ASP A 3 16.77 4.60 -34.45
CA ASP A 3 15.71 3.87 -33.72
C ASP A 3 16.34 2.85 -32.76
N GLU A 4 15.98 2.98 -31.49
CA GLU A 4 16.39 2.11 -30.38
C GLU A 4 15.73 0.73 -30.53
N LYS A 5 16.51 -0.28 -30.93
CA LYS A 5 16.05 -1.67 -31.03
C LYS A 5 15.70 -2.19 -29.64
N LYS A 6 14.40 -2.32 -29.35
CA LYS A 6 13.90 -2.99 -28.14
C LYS A 6 14.19 -4.49 -28.26
N GLN A 7 15.24 -4.95 -27.57
CA GLN A 7 15.60 -6.37 -27.47
C GLN A 7 14.44 -7.14 -26.79
N VAL A 8 13.91 -8.16 -27.46
CA VAL A 8 12.91 -9.07 -26.86
C VAL A 8 13.66 -9.99 -25.89
N PRO A 9 13.25 -10.06 -24.60
CA PRO A 9 13.93 -10.89 -23.61
C PRO A 9 13.79 -12.38 -23.94
N THR A 10 14.83 -13.15 -23.62
CA THR A 10 14.82 -14.61 -23.79
C THR A 10 13.82 -15.27 -22.84
N ILE A 11 13.37 -16.49 -23.17
CA ILE A 11 12.39 -17.22 -22.36
C ILE A 11 12.87 -17.40 -20.91
N ASP A 12 14.18 -17.59 -20.70
CA ASP A 12 14.74 -17.78 -19.37
C ASP A 12 14.87 -16.48 -18.58
N GLU A 13 15.11 -15.35 -19.24
CA GLU A 13 15.04 -14.01 -18.63
C GLU A 13 13.60 -13.69 -18.22
N ALA A 14 12.62 -13.89 -19.12
CA ALA A 14 11.20 -13.68 -18.82
C ALA A 14 10.71 -14.59 -17.68
N LYS A 15 11.17 -15.85 -17.64
CA LYS A 15 10.89 -16.77 -16.52
C LYS A 15 11.55 -16.32 -15.22
N THR A 16 12.73 -15.73 -15.27
CA THR A 16 13.45 -15.26 -14.08
C THR A 16 12.82 -13.99 -13.53
N GLU A 17 12.45 -13.04 -14.39
CA GLU A 17 11.65 -11.86 -14.02
C GLU A 17 10.29 -12.23 -13.41
N TRP A 18 9.61 -13.24 -13.95
CA TRP A 18 8.37 -13.74 -13.36
C TRP A 18 8.59 -14.39 -11.98
N ARG A 19 9.69 -15.12 -11.80
CA ARG A 19 10.07 -15.75 -10.53
C ARG A 19 10.48 -14.71 -9.48
N THR A 20 11.24 -13.70 -9.86
CA THR A 20 11.65 -12.61 -8.97
C THR A 20 10.50 -11.64 -8.70
N GLY A 21 9.60 -11.43 -9.64
CA GLY A 21 8.35 -10.70 -9.44
C GLY A 21 7.43 -11.32 -8.38
N ARG A 22 7.56 -12.62 -8.11
CA ARG A 22 6.87 -13.31 -7.01
C ARG A 22 7.54 -13.12 -5.64
N LEU A 23 8.82 -12.72 -5.62
CA LEU A 23 9.54 -12.33 -4.40
C LEU A 23 9.21 -10.89 -3.98
N THR A 24 8.26 -10.24 -4.66
CA THR A 24 7.65 -9.00 -4.18
C THR A 24 7.06 -9.21 -2.79
N TRP A 25 7.18 -8.17 -1.98
CA TRP A 25 6.73 -8.17 -0.60
C TRP A 25 5.26 -8.58 -0.51
N SER A 26 4.92 -9.45 0.44
CA SER A 26 3.57 -10.03 0.49
C SER A 26 2.49 -8.95 0.68
N ASN A 27 1.32 -9.14 0.07
CA ASN A 27 0.16 -8.26 0.29
C ASN A 27 -0.15 -8.03 1.78
N GLN A 28 0.13 -9.04 2.62
CA GLN A 28 -0.03 -8.93 4.07
C GLN A 28 0.97 -7.94 4.68
N ALA A 29 2.23 -8.00 4.25
CA ALA A 29 3.26 -7.08 4.71
C ALA A 29 2.99 -5.65 4.22
N GLU A 30 2.56 -5.49 2.97
CA GLU A 30 2.10 -4.20 2.44
C GLU A 30 0.93 -3.62 3.25
N ASN A 31 -0.08 -4.44 3.53
CA ASN A 31 -1.23 -4.01 4.32
C ASN A 31 -0.84 -3.65 5.75
N LYS A 32 0.08 -4.40 6.37
CA LYS A 32 0.58 -4.12 7.71
C LYS A 32 1.29 -2.76 7.76
N VAL A 33 2.15 -2.47 6.79
CA VAL A 33 2.85 -1.17 6.75
C VAL A 33 1.90 -0.02 6.41
N LYS A 34 0.90 -0.23 5.55
CA LYS A 34 -0.17 0.76 5.36
C LYS A 34 -0.95 1.01 6.65
N GLN A 35 -1.25 -0.02 7.43
CA GLN A 35 -1.94 0.12 8.73
C GLN A 35 -1.09 0.90 9.73
N GLU A 36 0.21 0.60 9.84
CA GLU A 36 1.15 1.34 10.70
C GLU A 36 1.23 2.82 10.28
N LEU A 37 1.37 3.08 8.98
CA LEU A 37 1.40 4.45 8.45
C LEU A 37 0.10 5.21 8.75
N ASN A 38 -1.05 4.56 8.55
CA ASN A 38 -2.35 5.16 8.86
C ASN A 38 -2.50 5.43 10.36
N ALA A 39 -1.99 4.57 11.24
CA ALA A 39 -2.03 4.80 12.68
C ALA A 39 -1.20 6.03 13.08
N ILE A 40 -0.03 6.22 12.47
CA ILE A 40 0.81 7.41 12.66
C ILE A 40 0.09 8.66 12.15
N ALA A 41 -0.50 8.59 10.96
CA ALA A 41 -1.26 9.71 10.38
C ALA A 41 -2.44 10.12 11.29
N LEU A 42 -3.19 9.15 11.81
CA LEU A 42 -4.30 9.42 12.74
C LEU A 42 -3.83 10.01 14.07
N ALA A 43 -2.65 9.62 14.56
CA ALA A 43 -2.09 10.21 15.78
C ALA A 43 -1.70 11.68 15.57
N ASN A 44 -1.13 12.03 14.43
CA ASN A 44 -0.76 13.41 14.09
C ASN A 44 -1.98 14.29 13.77
N CYS A 45 -3.03 13.71 13.18
CA CYS A 45 -4.26 14.42 12.80
C CYS A 45 -5.36 14.38 13.88
N ARG A 46 -5.01 14.04 15.13
CA ARG A 46 -5.97 13.75 16.21
C ARG A 46 -7.02 14.84 16.41
N ASP A 47 -6.63 16.11 16.37
CA ASP A 47 -7.56 17.23 16.57
C ASP A 47 -8.59 17.32 15.44
N LYS A 48 -8.17 17.08 14.19
CA LYS A 48 -9.06 17.09 13.02
C LYS A 48 -9.97 15.86 13.03
N THR A 49 -9.43 14.71 13.45
CA THR A 49 -10.21 13.49 13.65
C THR A 49 -11.28 13.70 14.72
N ALA A 50 -10.95 14.35 15.85
CA ALA A 50 -11.90 14.65 16.90
C ALA A 50 -13.04 15.56 16.40
N ALA A 51 -12.72 16.61 15.64
CA ALA A 51 -13.71 17.51 15.06
C ALA A 51 -14.65 16.78 14.08
N PHE A 52 -14.12 15.88 13.24
CA PHE A 52 -14.94 15.06 12.35
C PHE A 52 -15.82 14.07 13.11
N VAL A 53 -15.28 13.42 14.16
CA VAL A 53 -16.03 12.49 15.01
C VAL A 53 -17.16 13.20 15.73
N GLU A 54 -16.94 14.41 16.22
CA GLU A 54 -17.98 15.18 16.91
C GLU A 54 -19.12 15.56 15.96
N CYS A 55 -18.80 16.09 14.79
CA CYS A 55 -19.78 16.35 13.74
C CYS A 55 -20.54 15.06 13.35
N SER A 56 -19.83 13.93 13.32
CA SER A 56 -20.42 12.64 12.96
C SER A 56 -21.40 12.10 13.99
N LYS A 57 -21.12 12.31 15.26
CA LYS A 57 -22.03 11.96 16.36
C LYS A 57 -23.29 12.82 16.33
N GLU A 58 -23.16 14.11 16.01
CA GLU A 58 -24.28 15.04 15.96
C GLU A 58 -25.24 14.75 14.79
N HIS A 59 -24.71 14.46 13.61
CA HIS A 59 -25.52 14.35 12.38
C HIS A 59 -25.79 12.92 11.91
N GLY A 60 -25.13 11.92 12.49
CA GLY A 60 -25.37 10.50 12.21
C GLY A 60 -25.35 10.18 10.71
N MET A 61 -26.48 9.71 10.19
CA MET A 61 -26.60 9.34 8.75
C MET A 61 -26.38 10.52 7.80
N MET A 62 -26.57 11.78 8.24
CA MET A 62 -26.37 12.97 7.40
C MET A 62 -24.90 13.45 7.34
N VAL A 63 -23.95 12.71 7.92
CA VAL A 63 -22.50 12.99 7.90
C VAL A 63 -21.96 13.40 6.53
N VAL A 64 -22.36 12.68 5.48
CA VAL A 64 -21.81 12.86 4.14
C VAL A 64 -22.17 14.22 3.54
N PHE A 65 -23.23 14.86 4.06
CA PHE A 65 -23.67 16.18 3.63
C PHE A 65 -23.26 17.27 4.62
N LYS A 66 -23.43 17.01 5.93
CA LYS A 66 -23.24 18.01 6.99
C LYS A 66 -21.79 18.15 7.46
N CYS A 67 -21.00 17.07 7.39
CA CYS A 67 -19.61 17.04 7.88
C CYS A 67 -18.57 17.10 6.74
N ARG A 68 -18.96 17.62 5.58
CA ARG A 68 -18.07 17.68 4.40
C ARG A 68 -16.81 18.48 4.66
N GLU A 69 -16.92 19.59 5.40
CA GLU A 69 -15.78 20.46 5.68
C GLU A 69 -14.80 19.81 6.65
N GLN A 70 -15.30 19.24 7.75
CA GLN A 70 -14.47 18.51 8.71
C GLN A 70 -13.79 17.31 8.05
N ASN A 71 -14.50 16.62 7.14
CA ASN A 71 -13.94 15.53 6.34
C ASN A 71 -12.84 16.03 5.38
N ARG A 72 -13.03 17.19 4.74
CA ARG A 72 -12.02 17.80 3.86
C ARG A 72 -10.75 18.12 4.64
N ILE A 73 -10.87 18.83 5.76
CA ILE A 73 -9.75 19.20 6.62
C ILE A 73 -9.02 17.96 7.15
N LEU A 74 -9.77 16.92 7.57
CA LEU A 74 -9.17 15.66 8.01
C LEU A 74 -8.40 14.98 6.87
N ASN A 75 -8.97 14.92 5.67
CA ASN A 75 -8.32 14.31 4.52
C ASN A 75 -7.07 15.08 4.05
N GLU A 76 -7.11 16.41 4.09
CA GLU A 76 -5.93 17.25 3.81
C GLU A 76 -4.79 16.90 4.78
N CYS A 77 -5.08 16.82 6.08
CA CYS A 77 -4.10 16.40 7.08
C CYS A 77 -3.57 14.98 6.84
N LEU A 78 -4.46 14.00 6.62
CA LEU A 78 -4.05 12.62 6.39
C LEU A 78 -3.17 12.48 5.15
N HIS A 79 -3.48 13.23 4.09
CA HIS A 79 -2.73 13.18 2.83
C HIS A 79 -1.26 13.61 2.99
N GLU A 80 -0.96 14.51 3.92
CA GLU A 80 0.43 14.91 4.24
C GLU A 80 1.25 13.73 4.79
N TYR A 81 0.62 12.84 5.56
CA TYR A 81 1.31 11.72 6.24
C TYR A 81 1.20 10.39 5.50
N THR A 82 0.20 10.22 4.61
CA THR A 82 0.00 9.00 3.82
C THR A 82 0.53 9.12 2.38
N SER A 83 1.48 10.03 2.14
CA SER A 83 2.08 10.20 0.82
C SER A 83 2.81 8.92 0.36
N LYS A 84 2.96 8.76 -0.96
CA LYS A 84 3.70 7.62 -1.53
C LYS A 84 5.13 7.57 -1.01
N GLU A 85 5.75 8.72 -0.79
CA GLU A 85 7.10 8.87 -0.26
C GLU A 85 7.20 8.38 1.20
N ALA A 86 6.25 8.75 2.06
CA ALA A 86 6.18 8.30 3.44
C ALA A 86 5.99 6.77 3.54
N LEU A 87 5.18 6.22 2.63
CA LEU A 87 4.94 4.78 2.54
C LEU A 87 6.18 4.01 2.08
N GLU A 88 6.88 4.47 1.04
CA GLU A 88 8.11 3.84 0.57
C GLU A 88 9.26 3.95 1.58
N ALA A 89 9.35 5.08 2.32
CA ALA A 89 10.32 5.22 3.41
C ALA A 89 10.06 4.21 4.55
N LEU A 90 8.80 4.02 4.94
CA LEU A 90 8.44 3.05 5.97
C LEU A 90 8.67 1.60 5.49
N LYS A 91 8.37 1.33 4.20
CA LYS A 91 8.69 0.04 3.57
C LYS A 91 10.18 -0.25 3.59
N ALA A 92 11.03 0.70 3.21
CA ALA A 92 12.48 0.54 3.21
C ALA A 92 13.02 0.18 4.60
N ASN A 93 12.50 0.82 5.65
CA ASN A 93 12.86 0.51 7.04
C ASN A 93 12.37 -0.89 7.49
N LYS A 94 11.21 -1.34 6.99
CA LYS A 94 10.53 -2.58 7.43
C LYS A 94 10.84 -3.81 6.58
N MET A 95 11.52 -3.65 5.43
CA MET A 95 11.90 -4.73 4.51
C MET A 95 12.71 -5.83 5.21
N ASN A 96 13.45 -5.49 6.26
CA ASN A 96 14.29 -6.44 7.00
C ASN A 96 13.57 -7.13 8.17
N GLU A 97 12.42 -6.61 8.63
CA GLU A 97 11.73 -7.10 9.84
C GLU A 97 10.52 -7.99 9.56
N ILE A 98 9.86 -7.83 8.41
CA ILE A 98 8.63 -8.57 8.11
C ILE A 98 8.96 -9.79 7.25
N PRO A 99 8.84 -11.03 7.78
CA PRO A 99 9.12 -12.22 7.00
C PRO A 99 8.18 -12.28 5.81
N VAL A 100 8.74 -12.27 4.60
CA VAL A 100 8.00 -12.49 3.37
C VAL A 100 7.38 -13.88 3.48
N VAL A 101 6.07 -13.97 3.71
CA VAL A 101 5.38 -15.26 3.67
C VAL A 101 5.34 -15.69 2.21
N VAL A 102 6.40 -16.37 1.77
CA VAL A 102 6.46 -17.04 0.48
C VAL A 102 5.48 -18.20 0.55
N LYS A 103 4.25 -18.00 0.03
CA LYS A 103 3.36 -19.13 -0.24
C LYS A 103 4.03 -20.00 -1.30
N GLN A 104 4.66 -21.09 -0.87
CA GLN A 104 5.10 -22.12 -1.79
C GLN A 104 3.87 -22.71 -2.47
N VAL A 105 3.73 -22.46 -3.78
CA VAL A 105 2.74 -23.14 -4.60
C VAL A 105 3.33 -24.49 -4.96
N PRO A 106 2.69 -25.62 -4.63
CA PRO A 106 3.21 -26.93 -5.00
C PRO A 106 3.30 -27.03 -6.52
N VAL A 107 4.51 -27.29 -7.03
CA VAL A 107 4.74 -27.54 -8.46
C VAL A 107 4.04 -28.86 -8.79
N LYS A 108 2.88 -28.79 -9.44
CA LYS A 108 2.23 -29.98 -9.99
C LYS A 108 3.12 -30.55 -11.09
N LYS A 109 3.74 -31.70 -10.81
CA LYS A 109 4.41 -32.56 -11.79
C LYS A 109 3.37 -33.15 -12.74
N TYR A 110 3.10 -32.52 -13.89
CA TYR A 110 2.35 -33.16 -14.97
C TYR A 110 2.82 -32.64 -16.32
N PHE A 111 3.85 -33.28 -16.89
CA PHE A 111 3.85 -33.87 -18.24
C PHE A 111 5.25 -34.48 -18.52
N GLU A 112 5.55 -35.60 -17.85
CA GLU A 112 6.32 -36.67 -18.48
C GLU A 112 5.27 -37.67 -18.97
N GLN A 113 4.94 -37.60 -20.25
CA GLN A 113 4.38 -38.69 -21.04
C GLN A 113 4.75 -38.42 -22.50
#